data_AF-A0A401RT13-F1
#
_entry.id   AF-A0A401RT13-F1
#
_cell.length_a   1.000
_cell.length_b   1.000
_cell.length_c   1.000
_cell.angle_alpha   90.00
_cell.angle_beta   90.00
_cell.angle_gamma   90.00
#
_symmetry.space_group_name_H-M   'P 1'
#
loop_
_entity.id
_entity.type
_entity.pdbx_description
1 polymer ?
#
loop_
_entity_poly.entity_id
_entity_poly.type
_entity_poly.pdbx_seq_one_letter_code
_entity_poly.pdbx_strand_id
1 'polypeptide(L)'
;MQEIPIDPALFIHSVVHCGLVPLSDGVPGVSLPVPHCTWTITSRLSTMKLTLILGCVVVSTLAAASGHTFDSALDEDWKNWKSQHGKQYTKDEENYRRMIWEDNMRFIEQHNLEYSMGKRTFTVGMNQFGDMTNEEFNEIMNGFRPVDADNAHEVDESDDDINDEESNEDENNDDLTIDWRTKGFVTPVKNQGHCGSCWAFSATGAIEGQWFERHKQLVSLSEQNLVDCSTEYGTHGCRGGWMSHAFEYVVKSHGINSAADYPYLASDEECKFMPNKTAAMIRHYAFVIRGEKYLARVVERIGPVSIAVDASQRDFQLYRSGIYYNQNCTKHLPNHAMLVVGFGTDNRQKYWLVKNSWGTGWGDEGYIKMAKDVQNMCGIASYGVYPIV
;
A
#
# COMPACT_ATOMS: atom_id res chain seq x y z
N MET A 1 -31.33 -31.43 -23.89
CA MET A 1 -30.18 -30.52 -23.69
C MET A 1 -30.67 -29.13 -24.01
N GLN A 2 -30.84 -28.31 -22.97
CA GLN A 2 -31.23 -26.92 -23.09
C GLN A 2 -30.14 -26.16 -22.34
N GLU A 3 -29.34 -25.38 -23.08
CA GLU A 3 -28.25 -24.59 -22.51
C GLU A 3 -28.84 -23.39 -21.76
N ILE A 4 -28.41 -23.22 -20.52
CA ILE A 4 -28.68 -22.04 -19.68
C ILE A 4 -27.38 -21.22 -19.70
N PRO A 5 -27.43 -19.90 -20.00
CA PRO A 5 -26.23 -19.08 -20.04
C PRO A 5 -25.73 -18.80 -18.61
N ILE A 6 -24.43 -18.98 -18.38
CA ILE A 6 -23.76 -18.69 -17.11
C ILE A 6 -23.21 -17.26 -17.19
N ASP A 7 -23.63 -16.43 -16.23
CA ASP A 7 -23.08 -15.08 -15.98
C ASP A 7 -21.64 -15.19 -15.43
N PRO A 8 -20.63 -14.50 -16.00
CA PRO A 8 -19.25 -14.59 -15.55
C PRO A 8 -18.96 -13.99 -14.16
N ALA A 9 -19.93 -13.31 -13.53
CA ALA A 9 -19.70 -12.53 -12.30
C ALA A 9 -19.71 -13.34 -10.98
N LEU A 10 -19.75 -14.68 -11.00
CA LEU A 10 -19.78 -15.51 -9.78
C LEU A 10 -18.76 -16.65 -9.82
N PHE A 11 -17.50 -16.33 -9.49
CA PHE A 11 -16.58 -17.37 -9.02
C PHE A 11 -16.73 -17.58 -7.52
N ILE A 12 -17.53 -18.58 -7.19
CA ILE A 12 -17.80 -19.12 -5.85
C ILE A 12 -16.65 -20.07 -5.48
N HIS A 13 -15.94 -19.84 -4.37
CA HIS A 13 -15.06 -20.88 -3.80
C HIS A 13 -15.92 -22.04 -3.30
N SER A 14 -15.87 -23.16 -4.01
CA SER A 14 -16.50 -24.41 -3.60
C SER A 14 -15.51 -25.22 -2.77
N VAL A 15 -15.83 -25.54 -1.52
CA VAL A 15 -15.06 -26.50 -0.71
C VAL A 15 -15.78 -27.84 -0.77
N VAL A 16 -15.11 -28.87 -1.27
CA VAL A 16 -15.65 -30.23 -1.36
C VAL A 16 -15.17 -31.02 -0.14
N HIS A 17 -16.09 -31.48 0.71
CA HIS A 17 -15.81 -32.51 1.71
C HIS A 17 -16.38 -33.84 1.22
N CYS A 18 -15.52 -34.83 0.95
CA CYS A 18 -15.96 -36.19 0.70
C CYS A 18 -15.37 -37.09 1.81
N GLY A 19 -16.24 -37.73 2.59
CA GLY A 19 -15.88 -38.68 3.63
C GLY A 19 -16.37 -40.08 3.29
N LEU A 20 -15.63 -41.11 3.69
CA LEU A 20 -16.01 -42.52 3.55
C LEU A 20 -16.74 -42.98 4.83
N VAL A 21 -17.95 -43.53 4.68
CA VAL A 21 -18.69 -44.18 5.78
C VAL A 21 -18.22 -45.64 5.88
N PRO A 22 -17.88 -46.17 7.07
CA PRO A 22 -17.60 -47.60 7.23
C PRO A 22 -18.92 -48.38 7.21
N LEU A 23 -18.99 -49.43 6.38
CA LEU A 23 -20.08 -50.40 6.41
C LEU A 23 -19.89 -51.36 7.61
N SER A 24 -20.91 -51.48 8.45
CA SER A 24 -21.00 -52.52 9.47
C SER A 24 -21.30 -53.89 8.84
N ASP A 25 -20.76 -54.94 9.45
CA ASP A 25 -20.72 -56.35 9.02
C ASP A 25 -21.99 -56.94 8.39
N GLY A 26 -21.82 -57.69 7.28
CA GLY A 26 -22.74 -58.76 6.89
C GLY A 26 -22.94 -59.03 5.38
N VAL A 27 -22.29 -60.10 4.87
CA VAL A 27 -22.67 -60.96 3.70
C VAL A 27 -22.30 -60.45 2.27
N PRO A 28 -21.77 -61.30 1.36
CA PRO A 28 -21.07 -60.87 0.14
C PRO A 28 -22.00 -60.73 -1.08
N GLY A 29 -21.90 -59.58 -1.75
CA GLY A 29 -22.51 -59.29 -3.05
C GLY A 29 -22.07 -57.91 -3.52
N VAL A 30 -21.45 -57.86 -4.70
CA VAL A 30 -20.75 -56.69 -5.27
C VAL A 30 -21.64 -55.44 -5.31
N SER A 31 -21.24 -54.37 -4.60
CA SER A 31 -21.69 -53.01 -4.88
C SER A 31 -20.57 -52.01 -4.57
N LEU A 32 -20.23 -51.17 -5.56
CA LEU A 32 -19.22 -50.12 -5.45
C LEU A 32 -19.76 -48.96 -4.59
N PRO A 33 -18.95 -48.33 -3.72
CA PRO A 33 -19.39 -47.20 -2.91
C PRO A 33 -19.63 -45.97 -3.80
N VAL A 34 -20.83 -45.39 -3.73
CA VAL A 34 -21.17 -44.13 -4.38
C VAL A 34 -20.71 -42.99 -3.45
N PRO A 35 -19.84 -42.07 -3.88
CA PRO A 35 -19.45 -40.93 -3.05
C PRO A 35 -20.62 -39.96 -2.91
N HIS A 36 -21.08 -39.73 -1.68
CA HIS A 36 -21.92 -38.59 -1.35
C HIS A 36 -21.00 -37.39 -1.06
N CYS A 37 -20.99 -36.40 -1.94
CA CYS A 37 -20.36 -35.10 -1.67
C CYS A 37 -21.47 -34.07 -1.49
N THR A 38 -21.48 -33.39 -0.35
CA THR A 38 -22.42 -32.31 -0.04
C THR A 38 -21.80 -30.96 -0.41
N TRP A 39 -22.56 -30.14 -1.12
CA TRP A 39 -22.15 -28.79 -1.49
C TRP A 39 -22.53 -27.82 -0.36
N THR A 40 -21.55 -27.14 0.23
CA THR A 40 -21.81 -25.98 1.08
C THR A 40 -21.39 -24.71 0.35
N ILE A 41 -22.38 -23.93 -0.07
CA ILE A 41 -22.16 -22.59 -0.64
C ILE A 41 -22.01 -21.64 0.55
N THR A 42 -20.80 -21.15 0.79
CA THR A 42 -20.58 -20.04 1.74
C THR A 42 -20.43 -18.75 0.94
N SER A 43 -21.43 -17.87 0.99
CA SER A 43 -21.32 -16.54 0.42
C SER A 43 -20.58 -15.62 1.40
N ARG A 44 -19.39 -15.15 1.01
CA ARG A 44 -18.54 -14.29 1.86
C ARG A 44 -19.22 -12.97 2.25
N LEU A 45 -20.13 -12.45 1.42
CA LEU A 45 -20.92 -11.26 1.76
C LEU A 45 -21.88 -11.49 2.93
N SER A 46 -22.46 -12.69 3.05
CA SER A 46 -23.39 -13.02 4.13
C SER A 46 -22.63 -13.23 5.43
N THR A 47 -21.48 -13.91 5.39
CA THR A 47 -20.62 -14.07 6.57
C THR A 47 -20.03 -12.75 7.05
N MET A 48 -19.76 -11.78 6.17
CA MET A 48 -19.24 -10.45 6.52
C MET A 48 -20.29 -9.59 7.23
N LYS A 49 -21.52 -9.56 6.72
CA LYS A 49 -22.64 -8.92 7.43
C LYS A 49 -22.91 -9.62 8.76
N LEU A 50 -22.86 -10.96 8.80
CA LEU A 50 -23.12 -11.71 10.02
C LEU A 50 -22.01 -11.57 11.07
N THR A 51 -20.74 -11.44 10.65
CA THR A 51 -19.59 -11.19 11.56
C THR A 51 -19.48 -9.74 11.98
N LEU A 52 -19.80 -8.76 11.13
CA LEU A 52 -20.00 -7.37 11.54
C LEU A 52 -21.18 -7.27 12.53
N ILE A 53 -22.32 -7.91 12.25
CA ILE A 53 -23.48 -7.89 13.13
C ILE A 53 -23.18 -8.63 14.44
N LEU A 54 -22.54 -9.81 14.42
CA LEU A 54 -22.13 -10.51 15.65
C LEU A 54 -21.06 -9.76 16.42
N GLY A 55 -20.07 -9.15 15.74
CA GLY A 55 -19.06 -8.29 16.35
C GLY A 55 -19.68 -7.08 17.01
N CYS A 56 -20.59 -6.39 16.32
CA CYS A 56 -21.38 -5.29 16.87
C CYS A 56 -22.23 -5.73 18.07
N VAL A 57 -22.89 -6.90 18.03
CA VAL A 57 -23.77 -7.36 19.13
C VAL A 57 -22.98 -7.83 20.35
N VAL A 58 -21.88 -8.57 20.16
CA VAL A 58 -21.03 -9.05 21.27
C VAL A 58 -20.29 -7.89 21.93
N VAL A 59 -19.84 -6.90 21.16
CA VAL A 59 -19.21 -5.69 21.72
C VAL A 59 -20.25 -4.72 22.32
N SER A 60 -21.45 -4.60 21.77
CA SER A 60 -22.52 -3.77 22.37
C SER A 60 -22.94 -4.28 23.76
N THR A 61 -22.94 -5.60 23.94
CA THR A 61 -23.24 -6.22 25.24
C THR A 61 -22.06 -6.13 26.21
N LEU A 62 -20.81 -6.17 25.73
CA LEU A 62 -19.61 -5.93 26.55
C LEU A 62 -19.40 -4.45 26.92
N ALA A 63 -19.71 -3.50 26.02
CA ALA A 63 -19.65 -2.06 26.27
C ALA A 63 -20.74 -1.60 27.25
N ALA A 64 -21.91 -2.27 27.26
CA ALA A 64 -22.92 -2.06 28.29
C ALA A 64 -22.50 -2.64 29.66
N ALA A 65 -21.62 -3.65 29.68
CA ALA A 65 -21.14 -4.31 30.90
C ALA A 65 -19.83 -3.72 31.46
N SER A 66 -19.08 -2.97 30.65
CA SER A 66 -17.88 -2.24 31.03
C SER A 66 -18.09 -0.79 30.62
N GLY A 67 -18.59 0.03 31.55
CA GLY A 67 -18.93 1.43 31.31
C GLY A 67 -17.74 2.27 30.85
N HIS A 68 -17.37 2.17 29.59
CA HIS A 68 -16.47 3.08 28.91
C HIS A 68 -17.20 4.41 28.77
N THR A 69 -17.00 5.27 29.76
CA THR A 69 -17.39 6.67 29.69
C THR A 69 -16.37 7.36 28.80
N PHE A 70 -16.81 7.93 27.68
CA PHE A 70 -15.97 8.80 26.85
C PHE A 70 -15.37 9.94 27.67
N ASP A 71 -14.17 10.36 27.32
CA ASP A 71 -13.59 11.54 27.97
C ASP A 71 -14.34 12.79 27.51
N SER A 72 -15.16 13.35 28.40
CA SER A 72 -15.91 14.58 28.14
C SER A 72 -15.02 15.78 27.78
N ALA A 73 -13.73 15.77 28.16
CA ALA A 73 -12.78 16.81 27.77
C ALA A 73 -12.49 16.79 26.26
N LEU A 74 -12.65 15.64 25.60
CA LEU A 74 -12.39 15.44 24.17
C LEU A 74 -13.65 15.63 23.30
N ASP A 75 -14.80 15.99 23.88
CA ASP A 75 -16.07 16.17 23.14
C ASP A 75 -15.95 17.17 21.99
N GLU A 76 -15.26 18.28 22.21
CA GLU A 76 -15.10 19.33 21.20
C GLU A 76 -14.04 18.95 20.16
N ASP A 77 -12.96 18.31 20.58
CA ASP A 77 -11.91 17.81 19.68
C ASP A 77 -12.46 16.74 18.73
N TRP A 78 -13.28 15.82 19.22
CA TRP A 78 -13.98 14.82 18.40
C TRP A 78 -14.88 15.47 17.35
N LYS A 79 -15.67 16.48 17.73
CA LYS A 79 -16.54 17.21 16.78
C LYS A 79 -15.72 17.93 15.72
N ASN A 80 -14.66 18.63 16.13
CA ASN A 80 -13.78 19.36 15.23
C ASN A 80 -13.07 18.41 14.26
N TRP A 81 -12.52 17.31 14.77
CA TRP A 81 -11.86 16.29 13.95
C TRP A 81 -12.84 15.69 12.92
N LYS A 82 -14.06 15.31 13.32
CA LYS A 82 -15.07 14.82 12.38
C LYS A 82 -15.39 15.85 11.30
N SER A 83 -15.58 17.11 11.67
CA SER A 83 -15.86 18.19 10.73
C SER A 83 -14.71 18.42 9.75
N GLN A 84 -13.47 18.42 10.25
CA GLN A 84 -12.26 18.61 9.45
C GLN A 84 -12.08 17.50 8.40
N HIS A 85 -12.42 16.27 8.76
CA HIS A 85 -12.25 15.09 7.90
C HIS A 85 -13.54 14.66 7.19
N GLY A 86 -14.62 15.46 7.29
CA GLY A 86 -15.90 15.18 6.63
C GLY A 86 -16.58 13.88 7.09
N LYS A 87 -16.33 13.45 8.33
CA LYS A 87 -16.81 12.17 8.87
C LYS A 87 -18.27 12.27 9.30
N GLN A 88 -19.08 11.30 8.86
CA GLN A 88 -20.49 11.18 9.20
C GLN A 88 -20.79 9.72 9.54
N TYR A 89 -21.54 9.50 10.61
CA TYR A 89 -21.85 8.16 11.10
C TYR A 89 -23.30 8.05 11.55
N THR A 90 -23.80 6.83 11.62
CA THR A 90 -25.01 6.54 12.42
C THR A 90 -24.70 6.68 13.91
N LYS A 91 -25.72 6.82 14.76
CA LYS A 91 -25.52 7.02 16.21
C LYS A 91 -24.73 5.87 16.87
N ASP A 92 -25.00 4.63 16.48
CA ASP A 92 -24.33 3.45 17.05
C ASP A 92 -22.87 3.37 16.56
N GLU A 93 -22.64 3.65 15.28
CA GLU A 93 -21.30 3.69 14.70
C GLU A 93 -20.46 4.83 15.27
N GLU A 94 -21.05 5.99 15.53
CA GLU A 94 -20.31 7.15 16.07
C GLU A 94 -19.64 6.82 17.41
N ASN A 95 -20.34 6.11 18.30
CA ASN A 95 -19.78 5.72 19.60
C ASN A 95 -18.57 4.78 19.41
N TYR A 96 -18.67 3.82 18.49
CA TYR A 96 -17.59 2.90 18.18
C TYR A 96 -16.38 3.63 17.57
N ARG A 97 -16.62 4.52 16.60
CA ARG A 97 -15.58 5.32 15.94
C ARG A 97 -14.88 6.28 16.91
N ARG A 98 -15.65 6.90 17.82
CA ARG A 98 -15.10 7.75 18.88
C ARG A 98 -14.23 6.95 19.84
N MET A 99 -14.62 5.73 20.20
CA MET A 99 -13.82 4.86 21.08
C MET A 99 -12.46 4.54 20.45
N ILE A 100 -12.41 4.22 19.15
CA ILE A 100 -11.15 4.01 18.43
C ILE A 100 -10.31 5.29 18.39
N TRP A 101 -10.96 6.43 18.13
CA TRP A 101 -10.29 7.72 18.08
C TRP A 101 -9.66 8.12 19.40
N GLU A 102 -10.36 7.95 20.53
CA GLU A 102 -9.80 8.19 21.86
C GLU A 102 -8.67 7.21 22.21
N ASP A 103 -8.76 5.96 21.74
CA ASP A 103 -7.66 5.00 21.88
C ASP A 103 -6.41 5.44 21.10
N ASN A 104 -6.59 5.90 19.87
CA ASN A 104 -5.51 6.48 19.05
C ASN A 104 -4.93 7.75 19.68
N MET A 105 -5.75 8.61 20.29
CA MET A 105 -5.27 9.77 21.05
C MET A 105 -4.36 9.36 22.21
N ARG A 106 -4.76 8.38 23.04
CA ARG A 106 -3.93 7.88 24.14
C ARG A 106 -2.62 7.26 23.65
N PHE A 107 -2.67 6.51 22.55
CA PHE A 107 -1.47 5.97 21.92
C PHE A 107 -0.52 7.10 21.48
N ILE A 108 -1.04 8.15 20.86
CA ILE A 108 -0.26 9.32 20.41
C ILE A 108 0.39 10.03 21.59
N GLU A 109 -0.37 10.29 22.66
CA GLU A 109 0.15 10.94 23.87
C GLU A 109 1.30 10.14 24.50
N GLN A 110 1.11 8.83 24.66
CA GLN A 110 2.13 7.96 25.23
C GLN A 110 3.38 7.88 24.35
N HIS A 111 3.21 7.71 23.03
CA HIS A 111 4.35 7.66 22.11
C HIS A 111 5.13 8.98 22.09
N ASN A 112 4.44 10.12 22.08
CA ASN A 112 5.09 11.42 22.05
C ASN A 112 5.72 11.81 23.40
N LEU A 113 5.19 11.29 24.52
CA LEU A 113 5.88 11.35 25.81
C LEU A 113 7.21 10.59 25.75
N GLU A 114 7.23 9.37 25.19
CA GLU A 114 8.46 8.60 24.99
C GLU A 114 9.47 9.31 24.07
N TYR A 115 8.97 9.96 23.00
CA TYR A 115 9.78 10.82 22.14
C TYR A 115 10.43 11.97 22.92
N SER A 116 9.67 12.68 23.75
CA SER A 116 10.20 13.78 24.59
C SER A 116 11.28 13.33 25.59
N MET A 117 11.28 12.05 25.95
CA MET A 117 12.29 11.42 26.79
C MET A 117 13.48 10.85 26.01
N GLY A 118 13.53 11.04 24.68
CA GLY A 118 14.58 10.54 23.80
C GLY A 118 14.53 9.03 23.54
N LYS A 119 13.38 8.37 23.81
CA LYS A 119 13.21 6.92 23.58
C LYS A 119 12.73 6.58 22.17
N ARG A 120 12.26 7.58 21.42
CA ARG A 120 11.80 7.47 20.02
C ARG A 120 12.50 8.53 19.17
N THR A 121 12.62 8.27 17.88
CA THR A 121 13.28 9.16 16.90
C THR A 121 12.29 9.96 16.05
N PHE A 122 10.99 9.73 16.26
CA PHE A 122 9.90 10.35 15.52
C PHE A 122 8.69 10.60 16.43
N THR A 123 7.75 11.42 15.95
CA THR A 123 6.46 11.67 16.58
C THR A 123 5.34 11.08 15.74
N VAL A 124 4.24 10.75 16.42
CA VAL A 124 2.96 10.39 15.81
C VAL A 124 1.95 11.49 16.07
N GLY A 125 0.86 11.54 15.30
CA GLY A 125 -0.15 12.58 15.42
C GLY A 125 -1.49 12.14 14.86
N MET A 126 -2.54 12.79 15.35
CA MET A 126 -3.89 12.52 14.88
C MET A 126 -4.01 12.95 13.41
N ASN A 127 -4.65 12.12 12.59
CA ASN A 127 -4.84 12.35 11.16
C ASN A 127 -6.20 11.79 10.71
N GLN A 128 -6.46 11.74 9.40
CA GLN A 128 -7.74 11.27 8.84
C GLN A 128 -8.10 9.80 9.13
N PHE A 129 -7.11 9.01 9.58
CA PHE A 129 -7.26 7.59 9.93
C PHE A 129 -7.49 7.37 11.43
N GLY A 130 -7.68 8.45 12.19
CA GLY A 130 -7.84 8.42 13.65
C GLY A 130 -8.98 7.56 14.17
N ASP A 131 -10.05 7.37 13.39
CA ASP A 131 -11.22 6.56 13.73
C ASP A 131 -11.14 5.12 13.22
N MET A 132 -10.01 4.71 12.63
CA MET A 132 -9.79 3.37 12.08
C MET A 132 -8.93 2.54 13.02
N THR A 133 -9.29 1.27 13.22
CA THR A 133 -8.35 0.33 13.83
C THR A 133 -7.18 0.08 12.88
N ASN A 134 -6.08 -0.45 13.40
CA ASN A 134 -4.93 -0.74 12.56
C ASN A 134 -5.22 -1.87 11.57
N GLU A 135 -6.10 -2.81 11.92
CA GLU A 135 -6.58 -3.87 11.03
C GLU A 135 -7.42 -3.29 9.89
N GLU A 136 -8.42 -2.45 10.20
CA GLU A 136 -9.23 -1.77 9.17
C GLU A 136 -8.36 -0.94 8.23
N PHE A 137 -7.37 -0.24 8.79
CA PHE A 137 -6.40 0.54 8.02
C PHE A 137 -5.62 -0.33 7.04
N ASN A 138 -5.08 -1.45 7.53
CA ASN A 138 -4.27 -2.36 6.72
C ASN A 138 -5.07 -3.07 5.62
N GLU A 139 -6.35 -3.31 5.83
CA GLU A 139 -7.23 -3.93 4.81
C GLU A 139 -7.55 -2.98 3.64
N ILE A 140 -7.55 -1.67 3.88
CA ILE A 140 -8.07 -0.67 2.92
C ILE A 140 -6.95 0.14 2.26
N MET A 141 -5.89 0.47 3.00
CA MET A 141 -4.89 1.46 2.57
C MET A 141 -3.67 0.85 1.87
N ASN A 142 -3.49 -0.47 2.00
CA ASN A 142 -2.37 -1.20 1.45
C ASN A 142 -2.79 -1.92 0.16
N GLY A 143 -1.89 -1.98 -0.82
CA GLY A 143 -2.19 -2.53 -2.14
C GLY A 143 -0.98 -3.12 -2.86
N PHE A 144 0.19 -3.19 -2.22
CA PHE A 144 1.31 -3.90 -2.82
C PHE A 144 1.11 -5.41 -2.63
N ARG A 145 1.39 -6.18 -3.69
CA ARG A 145 1.24 -7.63 -3.72
C ARG A 145 2.62 -8.31 -3.88
N PRO A 146 3.26 -8.75 -2.78
CA PRO A 146 4.59 -9.40 -2.82
C PRO A 146 4.64 -10.65 -3.69
N VAL A 147 3.56 -11.45 -3.69
CA VAL A 147 3.48 -12.68 -4.48
C VAL A 147 3.64 -12.40 -5.97
N ASP A 148 3.11 -11.27 -6.46
CA ASP A 148 3.22 -10.90 -7.86
C ASP A 148 4.67 -10.47 -8.17
N ALA A 149 5.35 -9.82 -7.23
CA ALA A 149 6.75 -9.42 -7.37
C ALA A 149 7.74 -10.59 -7.28
N ASP A 150 7.54 -11.53 -6.35
CA ASP A 150 8.42 -12.69 -6.19
C ASP A 150 8.34 -13.69 -7.36
N ASN A 151 7.21 -13.66 -8.10
CA ASN A 151 7.03 -14.44 -9.32
C ASN A 151 7.51 -13.71 -10.59
N ALA A 152 7.85 -12.42 -10.49
CA ALA A 152 8.40 -11.70 -11.62
C ALA A 152 9.78 -12.28 -11.94
N HIS A 153 9.99 -12.67 -13.20
CA HIS A 153 11.33 -12.95 -13.68
C HIS A 153 12.09 -11.62 -13.68
N GLU A 154 12.91 -11.38 -12.64
CA GLU A 154 13.93 -10.33 -12.62
C GLU A 154 14.94 -10.67 -13.73
N VAL A 155 14.57 -10.39 -14.99
CA VAL A 155 15.53 -10.41 -16.09
C VAL A 155 16.38 -9.18 -15.90
N ASP A 156 17.66 -9.40 -15.60
CA ASP A 156 18.67 -8.36 -15.48
C ASP A 156 18.94 -7.79 -16.89
N GLU A 157 18.00 -7.03 -17.44
CA GLU A 157 18.21 -6.15 -18.58
C GLU A 157 18.67 -4.77 -18.08
N SER A 158 19.60 -4.77 -17.11
CA SER A 158 20.14 -3.52 -16.57
C SER A 158 21.11 -2.87 -17.56
N ASP A 159 21.23 -1.55 -17.44
CA ASP A 159 22.38 -0.80 -17.94
C ASP A 159 23.59 -1.30 -17.12
N ASP A 160 24.44 -2.14 -17.73
CA ASP A 160 25.49 -2.95 -17.07
C ASP A 160 26.33 -2.15 -16.03
N ASP A 161 26.47 -0.82 -16.21
CA ASP A 161 27.26 0.07 -15.35
C ASP A 161 26.66 0.37 -13.96
N ILE A 162 25.34 0.28 -13.75
CA ILE A 162 24.71 0.71 -12.48
C ILE A 162 24.70 -0.41 -11.44
N ASN A 163 24.49 -1.64 -11.93
CA ASN A 163 24.42 -2.86 -11.15
C ASN A 163 25.79 -3.52 -10.94
N ASP A 164 26.85 -2.96 -11.53
CA ASP A 164 28.20 -3.50 -11.43
C ASP A 164 28.73 -3.48 -9.97
N GLU A 165 29.06 -4.67 -9.46
CA GLU A 165 29.60 -4.88 -8.11
C GLU A 165 31.04 -4.35 -7.97
N GLU A 166 31.77 -4.22 -9.09
CA GLU A 166 33.21 -3.92 -9.13
C GLU A 166 33.57 -2.42 -9.25
N SER A 167 32.59 -1.51 -9.28
CA SER A 167 32.89 -0.07 -9.21
C SER A 167 33.44 0.28 -7.81
N ASN A 168 34.77 0.25 -7.70
CA ASN A 168 35.58 0.77 -6.59
C ASN A 168 35.49 2.30 -6.53
N GLU A 169 34.30 2.86 -6.44
CA GLU A 169 34.12 4.21 -5.94
C GLU A 169 34.10 4.13 -4.41
N ASP A 170 35.31 4.16 -3.85
CA ASP A 170 35.53 4.66 -2.51
C ASP A 170 34.92 6.07 -2.43
N GLU A 171 33.83 6.21 -1.68
CA GLU A 171 33.76 7.10 -0.50
C GLU A 171 32.33 7.08 0.03
N ASN A 172 32.18 6.59 1.27
CA ASN A 172 31.04 6.93 2.12
C ASN A 172 31.04 8.45 2.30
N ASN A 173 30.42 9.18 1.38
CA ASN A 173 30.09 10.58 1.62
C ASN A 173 28.87 10.60 2.55
N ASP A 174 29.12 10.39 3.85
CA ASP A 174 28.10 10.43 4.90
C ASP A 174 27.34 11.78 4.95
N ASP A 175 27.87 12.80 4.27
CA ASP A 175 27.28 14.14 4.13
C ASP A 175 26.45 14.30 2.84
N LEU A 176 26.42 13.32 1.92
CA LEU A 176 25.64 13.40 0.69
C LEU A 176 24.13 13.41 1.02
N THR A 177 23.45 14.46 0.55
CA THR A 177 22.00 14.61 0.66
C THR A 177 21.39 14.81 -0.72
N ILE A 178 20.45 13.95 -1.07
CA ILE A 178 19.67 13.99 -2.30
C ILE A 178 18.22 14.32 -1.96
N ASP A 179 17.65 15.32 -2.61
CA ASP A 179 16.22 15.65 -2.54
C ASP A 179 15.70 16.05 -3.92
N TRP A 180 15.08 15.10 -4.62
CA TRP A 180 14.55 15.28 -5.97
C TRP A 180 13.35 16.24 -6.03
N ARG A 181 12.70 16.53 -4.90
CA ARG A 181 11.62 17.54 -4.85
C ARG A 181 12.16 18.92 -5.21
N THR A 182 13.37 19.23 -4.74
CA THR A 182 14.04 20.52 -4.99
C THR A 182 14.56 20.65 -6.43
N LYS A 183 14.58 19.56 -7.18
CA LYS A 183 15.10 19.48 -8.55
C LYS A 183 14.00 19.45 -9.62
N GLY A 184 12.72 19.43 -9.22
CA GLY A 184 11.58 19.43 -10.14
C GLY A 184 11.09 18.06 -10.61
N PHE A 185 11.58 16.97 -10.03
CA PHE A 185 11.25 15.60 -10.44
C PHE A 185 9.96 15.06 -9.82
N VAL A 186 9.42 15.75 -8.81
CA VAL A 186 8.38 15.20 -7.93
C VAL A 186 7.14 16.07 -8.02
N THR A 187 6.02 15.48 -8.46
CA THR A 187 4.69 16.12 -8.43
C THR A 187 4.19 16.32 -7.00
N PRO A 188 3.13 17.12 -6.76
CA PRO A 188 2.50 17.20 -5.45
C PRO A 188 2.08 15.83 -4.89
N VAL A 189 1.95 15.73 -3.58
CA VAL A 189 1.38 14.54 -2.92
C VAL A 189 -0.07 14.37 -3.34
N LYS A 190 -0.45 13.13 -3.66
CA LYS A 190 -1.81 12.73 -4.04
C LYS A 190 -2.44 11.86 -2.94
N ASN A 191 -3.69 11.44 -3.12
CA ASN A 191 -4.41 10.62 -2.16
C ASN A 191 -5.14 9.47 -2.87
N GLN A 192 -4.81 8.23 -2.51
CA GLN A 192 -5.38 7.02 -3.08
C GLN A 192 -6.81 6.73 -2.59
N GLY A 193 -7.24 7.35 -1.48
CA GLY A 193 -8.54 7.08 -0.87
C GLY A 193 -8.66 5.64 -0.38
N HIS A 194 -9.88 5.10 -0.39
CA HIS A 194 -10.18 3.73 0.08
C HIS A 194 -10.01 2.69 -1.04
N CYS A 195 -8.84 2.70 -1.68
CA CYS A 195 -8.49 1.82 -2.78
C CYS A 195 -7.04 1.37 -2.61
N GLY A 196 -6.77 0.07 -2.72
CA GLY A 196 -5.43 -0.52 -2.65
C GLY A 196 -4.61 -0.27 -3.92
N SER A 197 -4.49 0.99 -4.34
CA SER A 197 -3.83 1.42 -5.58
C SER A 197 -2.47 2.08 -5.36
N CYS A 198 -1.87 1.95 -4.16
CA CYS A 198 -0.55 2.50 -3.85
C CYS A 198 0.53 2.13 -4.90
N TRP A 199 0.43 0.95 -5.50
CA TRP A 199 1.31 0.49 -6.59
C TRP A 199 1.22 1.42 -7.82
N ALA A 200 0.04 1.92 -8.17
CA ALA A 200 -0.15 2.84 -9.28
C ALA A 200 0.43 4.23 -8.98
N PHE A 201 0.28 4.73 -7.74
CA PHE A 201 0.89 5.99 -7.30
C PHE A 201 2.41 5.92 -7.24
N SER A 202 2.96 4.79 -6.77
CA SER A 202 4.40 4.55 -6.77
C SER A 202 4.95 4.49 -8.20
N ALA A 203 4.28 3.77 -9.10
CA ALA A 203 4.69 3.65 -10.50
C ALA A 203 4.62 5.00 -11.24
N THR A 204 3.49 5.71 -11.18
CA THR A 204 3.36 7.03 -11.80
C THR A 204 4.42 8.00 -11.29
N GLY A 205 4.67 8.06 -9.98
CA GLY A 205 5.68 8.93 -9.40
C GLY A 205 7.10 8.68 -9.94
N ALA A 206 7.47 7.43 -10.22
CA ALA A 206 8.76 7.11 -10.84
C ALA A 206 8.79 7.51 -12.33
N ILE A 207 7.72 7.26 -13.09
CA ILE A 207 7.62 7.69 -14.49
C ILE A 207 7.66 9.21 -14.59
N GLU A 208 6.97 9.93 -13.72
CA GLU A 208 6.97 11.39 -13.64
C GLU A 208 8.39 11.95 -13.49
N GLY A 209 9.19 11.36 -12.59
CA GLY A 209 10.58 11.75 -12.37
C GLY A 209 11.48 11.50 -13.59
N GLN A 210 11.39 10.31 -14.19
CA GLN A 210 12.20 9.96 -15.37
C GLN A 210 11.78 10.74 -16.61
N TRP A 211 10.49 10.99 -16.79
CA TRP A 211 9.97 11.80 -17.87
C TRP A 211 10.45 13.24 -17.76
N PHE A 212 10.42 13.80 -16.55
CA PHE A 212 10.99 15.12 -16.26
C PHE A 212 12.50 15.15 -16.54
N GLU A 213 13.27 14.13 -16.17
CA GLU A 213 14.71 14.16 -16.43
C GLU A 213 15.03 14.29 -17.91
N ARG A 214 14.32 13.54 -18.77
CA ARG A 214 14.59 13.55 -20.21
C ARG A 214 14.00 14.75 -20.95
N HIS A 215 12.81 15.21 -20.56
CA HIS A 215 12.06 16.23 -21.30
C HIS A 215 12.00 17.59 -20.61
N LYS A 216 12.45 17.68 -19.35
CA LYS A 216 12.36 18.85 -18.47
C LYS A 216 10.93 19.41 -18.32
N GLN A 217 9.92 18.55 -18.50
CA GLN A 217 8.51 18.86 -18.35
C GLN A 217 7.89 17.90 -17.33
N LEU A 218 7.53 18.44 -16.16
CA LEU A 218 6.86 17.65 -15.12
C LEU A 218 5.37 17.60 -15.43
N VAL A 219 4.84 16.39 -15.63
CA VAL A 219 3.43 16.14 -15.95
C VAL A 219 2.88 15.16 -14.94
N SER A 220 1.78 15.52 -14.26
CA SER A 220 1.08 14.58 -13.38
C SER A 220 0.40 13.49 -14.19
N LEU A 221 0.74 12.22 -13.93
CA LEU A 221 0.24 11.06 -14.66
C LEU A 221 -0.97 10.42 -13.97
N SER A 222 -1.79 9.71 -14.74
CA SER A 222 -3.04 9.11 -14.27
C SER A 222 -2.82 7.75 -13.61
N GLU A 223 -3.02 7.69 -12.30
CA GLU A 223 -3.11 6.40 -11.60
C GLU A 223 -4.35 5.61 -12.01
N GLN A 224 -5.45 6.29 -12.34
CA GLN A 224 -6.69 5.64 -12.77
C GLN A 224 -6.49 4.85 -14.06
N ASN A 225 -5.71 5.40 -14.99
CA ASN A 225 -5.34 4.69 -16.21
C ASN A 225 -4.63 3.38 -15.88
N LEU A 226 -3.74 3.34 -14.89
CA LEU A 226 -3.09 2.09 -14.47
C LEU A 226 -4.10 1.15 -13.78
N VAL A 227 -4.89 1.66 -12.84
CA VAL A 227 -5.92 0.89 -12.10
C VAL A 227 -6.85 0.15 -13.06
N ASP A 228 -7.37 0.84 -14.08
CA ASP A 228 -8.38 0.29 -14.98
C ASP A 228 -7.79 -0.58 -16.10
N CYS A 229 -6.58 -0.26 -16.58
CA CYS A 229 -6.07 -0.82 -17.85
C CYS A 229 -4.94 -1.85 -17.73
N SER A 230 -4.32 -2.00 -16.56
CA SER A 230 -3.14 -2.88 -16.41
C SER A 230 -3.48 -4.30 -15.92
N THR A 231 -4.75 -4.66 -15.81
CA THR A 231 -5.18 -5.96 -15.26
C THR A 231 -4.71 -7.15 -16.10
N GLU A 232 -4.68 -7.01 -17.43
CA GLU A 232 -4.12 -8.02 -18.35
C GLU A 232 -2.62 -8.25 -18.16
N TYR A 233 -1.93 -7.33 -17.48
CA TYR A 233 -0.50 -7.39 -17.17
C TYR A 233 -0.22 -7.88 -15.74
N GLY A 234 -1.24 -8.36 -15.03
CA GLY A 234 -1.10 -8.97 -13.71
C GLY A 234 -1.32 -8.03 -12.52
N THR A 235 -1.95 -6.86 -12.74
CA THR A 235 -2.46 -6.03 -11.63
C THR A 235 -3.93 -6.35 -11.33
N HIS A 236 -4.44 -5.87 -10.21
CA HIS A 236 -5.79 -6.19 -9.73
C HIS A 236 -6.56 -4.94 -9.30
N GLY A 237 -6.25 -3.79 -9.90
CA GLY A 237 -6.93 -2.51 -9.61
C GLY A 237 -6.81 -2.13 -8.13
N CYS A 238 -7.94 -1.85 -7.48
CA CYS A 238 -8.03 -1.55 -6.05
C CYS A 238 -7.74 -2.74 -5.13
N ARG A 239 -7.63 -3.97 -5.66
CA ARG A 239 -7.19 -5.16 -4.90
C ARG A 239 -5.68 -5.36 -4.92
N GLY A 240 -4.95 -4.37 -5.43
CA GLY A 240 -3.50 -4.33 -5.38
C GLY A 240 -2.80 -4.72 -6.67
N GLY A 241 -1.49 -4.57 -6.65
CA GLY A 241 -0.63 -4.83 -7.80
C GLY A 241 0.84 -4.63 -7.48
N TRP A 242 1.64 -4.73 -8.53
CA TRP A 242 3.08 -4.54 -8.49
C TRP A 242 3.50 -3.46 -9.50
N MET A 243 4.47 -2.64 -9.14
CA MET A 243 4.88 -1.49 -9.95
C MET A 243 5.48 -1.92 -11.30
N SER A 244 6.15 -3.08 -11.38
CA SER A 244 6.69 -3.54 -12.67
C SER A 244 5.59 -3.92 -13.67
N HIS A 245 4.44 -4.45 -13.20
CA HIS A 245 3.30 -4.74 -14.07
C HIS A 245 2.66 -3.46 -14.61
N ALA A 246 2.63 -2.39 -13.79
CA ALA A 246 2.26 -1.06 -14.27
C ALA A 246 3.22 -0.55 -15.34
N PHE A 247 4.54 -0.72 -15.16
CA PHE A 247 5.53 -0.34 -16.16
C PHE A 247 5.38 -1.16 -17.45
N GLU A 248 5.23 -2.47 -17.36
CA GLU A 248 5.00 -3.36 -18.50
C GLU A 248 3.77 -2.92 -19.31
N TYR A 249 2.66 -2.56 -18.63
CA TYR A 249 1.51 -1.96 -19.29
C TYR A 249 1.90 -0.72 -20.10
N VAL A 250 2.60 0.25 -19.50
CA VAL A 250 2.97 1.51 -20.19
C VAL A 250 3.91 1.27 -21.36
N VAL A 251 4.83 0.30 -21.26
CA VAL A 251 5.70 -0.13 -22.37
C VAL A 251 4.85 -0.66 -23.53
N LYS A 252 3.91 -1.56 -23.25
CA LYS A 252 3.13 -2.29 -24.27
C LYS A 252 1.97 -1.48 -24.85
N SER A 253 1.36 -0.60 -24.06
CA SER A 253 0.32 0.34 -24.51
C SER A 253 0.90 1.53 -25.28
N HIS A 254 2.23 1.69 -25.26
CA HIS A 254 2.94 2.86 -25.78
C HIS A 254 2.49 4.17 -25.14
N GLY A 255 2.21 4.14 -23.83
CA GLY A 255 2.03 5.36 -23.06
C GLY A 255 0.98 5.30 -21.96
N ILE A 256 0.87 6.43 -21.28
CA ILE A 256 -0.06 6.67 -20.17
C ILE A 256 -0.65 8.07 -20.29
N ASN A 257 -1.93 8.23 -19.94
CA ASN A 257 -2.60 9.53 -19.95
C ASN A 257 -2.18 10.42 -18.76
N SER A 258 -2.41 11.73 -18.90
CA SER A 258 -2.24 12.68 -17.80
C SER A 258 -3.34 12.49 -16.76
N ALA A 259 -3.07 12.87 -15.50
CA ALA A 259 -4.08 12.90 -14.44
C ALA A 259 -5.25 13.87 -14.77
N ALA A 260 -5.02 14.87 -15.62
CA ALA A 260 -6.05 15.80 -16.05
C ALA A 260 -7.00 15.19 -17.09
N ASP A 261 -6.48 14.37 -18.00
CA ASP A 261 -7.26 13.72 -19.04
C ASP A 261 -7.97 12.46 -18.56
N TYR A 262 -7.39 11.76 -17.57
CA TYR A 262 -7.97 10.57 -16.95
C TYR A 262 -7.92 10.71 -15.41
N PRO A 263 -8.89 11.40 -14.80
CA PRO A 263 -8.90 11.69 -13.36
C PRO A 263 -9.06 10.44 -12.49
N TYR A 264 -8.51 10.51 -11.28
CA TYR A 264 -8.58 9.45 -10.27
C TYR A 264 -9.92 9.39 -9.56
N LEU A 265 -10.50 8.19 -9.47
CA LEU A 265 -11.83 7.91 -8.93
C LEU A 265 -11.80 7.04 -7.67
N ALA A 266 -10.64 6.42 -7.36
CA ALA A 266 -10.50 5.50 -6.24
C ALA A 266 -11.44 4.28 -6.29
N SER A 267 -11.77 3.83 -7.51
CA SER A 267 -12.56 2.64 -7.80
C SER A 267 -12.03 1.96 -9.06
N ASP A 268 -12.34 0.67 -9.21
CA ASP A 268 -12.12 -0.05 -10.46
C ASP A 268 -13.20 0.35 -11.48
N GLU A 269 -12.77 0.80 -12.66
CA GLU A 269 -13.67 1.16 -13.76
C GLU A 269 -13.27 0.42 -15.05
N GLU A 270 -14.07 0.57 -16.11
CA GLU A 270 -13.67 0.13 -17.43
C GLU A 270 -12.50 0.97 -17.96
N CYS A 271 -11.50 0.31 -18.56
CA CYS A 271 -10.35 0.97 -19.16
C CYS A 271 -10.76 1.95 -20.26
N LYS A 272 -10.38 3.22 -20.09
CA LYS A 272 -10.63 4.33 -21.03
C LYS A 272 -9.34 4.99 -21.50
N PHE A 273 -8.26 4.21 -21.66
CA PHE A 273 -6.99 4.73 -22.17
C PHE A 273 -7.20 5.43 -23.54
N MET A 274 -6.66 6.63 -23.68
CA MET A 274 -6.76 7.46 -24.87
C MET A 274 -5.37 7.62 -25.52
N PRO A 275 -5.01 6.81 -26.54
CA PRO A 275 -3.67 6.85 -27.14
C PRO A 275 -3.29 8.24 -27.70
N ASN A 276 -4.27 8.99 -28.20
CA ASN A 276 -4.08 10.35 -28.71
C ASN A 276 -3.85 11.42 -27.63
N LYS A 277 -3.98 11.07 -26.35
CA LYS A 277 -3.71 11.92 -25.19
C LYS A 277 -2.60 11.36 -24.31
N THR A 278 -1.66 10.64 -24.92
CA THR A 278 -0.48 10.12 -24.22
C THR A 278 0.35 11.27 -23.65
N ALA A 279 0.59 11.23 -22.35
CA ALA A 279 1.32 12.26 -21.60
C ALA A 279 2.77 11.87 -21.32
N ALA A 280 3.04 10.57 -21.15
CA ALA A 280 4.38 10.02 -21.00
C ALA A 280 4.45 8.62 -21.61
N MET A 281 5.67 8.19 -21.94
CA MET A 281 6.01 6.85 -22.40
C MET A 281 7.27 6.38 -21.71
N ILE A 282 7.43 5.07 -21.56
CA ILE A 282 8.67 4.44 -21.09
C ILE A 282 9.06 3.34 -22.09
N ARG A 283 10.36 3.10 -22.24
CA ARG A 283 10.92 2.07 -23.15
C ARG A 283 11.01 0.72 -22.47
N HIS A 284 11.46 0.70 -21.23
CA HIS A 284 11.62 -0.49 -20.39
C HIS A 284 11.62 -0.08 -18.91
N TYR A 285 11.90 -1.02 -18.02
CA TYR A 285 12.09 -0.80 -16.59
C TYR A 285 13.18 -1.73 -16.05
N ALA A 286 13.85 -1.34 -14.97
CA ALA A 286 14.90 -2.14 -14.36
C ALA A 286 14.64 -2.34 -12.87
N PHE A 287 15.08 -3.50 -12.36
CA PHE A 287 15.04 -3.82 -10.95
C PHE A 287 16.32 -3.31 -10.27
N VAL A 288 16.17 -2.82 -9.05
CA VAL A 288 17.30 -2.46 -8.19
C VAL A 288 17.76 -3.74 -7.49
N ILE A 289 19.07 -4.05 -7.57
CA ILE A 289 19.64 -5.13 -6.77
C ILE A 289 19.27 -4.93 -5.29
N ARG A 290 18.76 -5.98 -4.66
CA ARG A 290 18.29 -5.91 -3.27
C ARG A 290 19.42 -5.44 -2.34
N GLY A 291 19.22 -4.30 -1.68
CA GLY A 291 20.19 -3.73 -0.76
C GLY A 291 20.20 -2.20 -0.73
N GLU A 292 20.35 -1.64 0.47
CA GLU A 292 20.30 -0.18 0.68
C GLU A 292 21.39 0.58 -0.08
N LYS A 293 22.57 -0.03 -0.27
CA LYS A 293 23.67 0.52 -1.07
C LYS A 293 23.26 0.73 -2.54
N TYR A 294 22.64 -0.29 -3.14
CA TYR A 294 22.22 -0.26 -4.54
C TYR A 294 21.03 0.69 -4.74
N LEU A 295 20.06 0.67 -3.80
CA LEU A 295 18.98 1.66 -3.80
C LEU A 295 19.51 3.09 -3.73
N ALA A 296 20.52 3.36 -2.88
CA ALA A 296 21.11 4.69 -2.76
C ALA A 296 21.77 5.12 -4.09
N ARG A 297 22.53 4.22 -4.72
CA ARG A 297 23.18 4.46 -6.01
C ARG A 297 22.18 4.79 -7.10
N VAL A 298 21.08 4.04 -7.21
CA VAL A 298 20.03 4.31 -8.20
C VAL A 298 19.32 5.63 -7.90
N VAL A 299 18.98 5.90 -6.63
CA VAL A 299 18.35 7.17 -6.25
C VAL A 299 19.25 8.36 -6.57
N GLU A 300 20.56 8.25 -6.34
CA GLU A 300 21.53 9.29 -6.64
C GLU A 300 21.70 9.53 -8.15
N ARG A 301 21.87 8.45 -8.93
CA ARG A 301 22.25 8.54 -10.35
C ARG A 301 21.06 8.68 -11.30
N ILE A 302 19.91 8.11 -10.95
CA ILE A 302 18.75 7.98 -11.84
C ILE A 302 17.60 8.89 -11.44
N GLY A 303 17.22 8.94 -10.17
CA GLY A 303 16.07 9.74 -9.73
C GLY A 303 15.17 9.03 -8.72
N PRO A 304 13.89 9.45 -8.62
CA PRO A 304 12.91 8.76 -7.79
C PRO A 304 12.73 7.28 -8.15
N VAL A 305 12.65 6.41 -7.14
CA VAL A 305 12.55 4.94 -7.30
C VAL A 305 11.29 4.42 -6.63
N SER A 306 10.52 3.59 -7.35
CA SER A 306 9.38 2.87 -6.77
C SER A 306 9.88 1.77 -5.85
N ILE A 307 9.36 1.74 -4.62
CA ILE A 307 9.73 0.75 -3.60
C ILE A 307 8.49 0.20 -2.90
N ALA A 308 8.65 -0.90 -2.16
CA ALA A 308 7.64 -1.39 -1.24
C ALA A 308 8.18 -1.45 0.20
N VAL A 309 7.30 -1.21 1.17
CA VAL A 309 7.58 -1.28 2.61
C VAL A 309 6.48 -2.02 3.35
N ASP A 310 6.82 -2.53 4.53
CA ASP A 310 5.83 -2.88 5.54
C ASP A 310 5.30 -1.60 6.20
N ALA A 311 4.05 -1.25 5.90
CA ALA A 311 3.35 -0.12 6.51
C ALA A 311 2.31 -0.59 7.56
N SER A 312 2.44 -1.83 8.06
CA SER A 312 1.41 -2.44 8.91
C SER A 312 1.25 -1.79 10.29
N GLN A 313 2.28 -1.13 10.78
CA GLN A 313 2.35 -0.72 12.16
C GLN A 313 1.45 0.49 12.47
N ARG A 314 0.84 0.49 13.66
CA ARG A 314 0.00 1.60 14.14
C ARG A 314 0.74 2.95 14.18
N ASP A 315 2.03 2.94 14.49
CA ASP A 315 2.86 4.14 14.46
C ASP A 315 3.18 4.64 13.04
N PHE A 316 3.14 3.76 12.03
CA PHE A 316 3.21 4.14 10.63
C PHE A 316 1.90 4.79 10.16
N GLN A 317 0.76 4.19 10.51
CA GLN A 317 -0.59 4.77 10.28
C GLN A 317 -0.70 6.20 10.82
N LEU A 318 -0.12 6.45 12.00
CA LEU A 318 -0.20 7.73 12.71
C LEU A 318 1.08 8.57 12.61
N TYR A 319 2.04 8.21 11.76
CA TYR A 319 3.30 8.93 11.62
C TYR A 319 3.07 10.44 11.36
N ARG A 320 3.87 11.29 12.01
CA ARG A 320 3.79 12.75 11.84
C ARG A 320 5.10 13.39 11.39
N SER A 321 6.21 13.17 12.11
CA SER A 321 7.49 13.79 11.76
C SER A 321 8.68 13.10 12.44
N GLY A 322 9.90 13.38 11.97
CA GLY A 322 11.15 12.77 12.47
C GLY A 322 11.52 11.49 11.71
N ILE A 323 12.62 10.83 12.10
CA ILE A 323 13.10 9.63 11.41
C ILE A 323 12.35 8.43 11.97
N TYR A 324 11.44 7.88 11.18
CA TYR A 324 10.68 6.68 11.50
C TYR A 324 11.63 5.49 11.69
N TYR A 325 11.54 4.86 12.85
CA TYR A 325 12.24 3.64 13.18
C TYR A 325 11.38 2.74 14.05
N ASN A 326 11.10 1.52 13.57
CA ASN A 326 10.37 0.53 14.33
C ASN A 326 10.95 -0.87 14.04
N GLN A 327 11.43 -1.55 15.09
CA GLN A 327 12.01 -2.89 14.99
C GLN A 327 11.00 -3.98 14.62
N ASN A 328 9.70 -3.73 14.85
CA ASN A 328 8.63 -4.66 14.47
C ASN A 328 8.29 -4.58 12.98
N CYS A 329 8.80 -3.57 12.27
CA CYS A 329 8.60 -3.42 10.85
C CYS A 329 9.38 -4.50 10.10
N THR A 330 8.67 -5.46 9.49
CA THR A 330 9.32 -6.63 8.88
C THR A 330 9.86 -6.30 7.49
N LYS A 331 11.03 -6.84 7.16
CA LYS A 331 11.59 -6.78 5.80
C LYS A 331 11.04 -7.85 4.85
N HIS A 332 10.24 -8.78 5.36
CA HIS A 332 9.82 -9.99 4.66
C HIS A 332 8.39 -9.93 4.11
N LEU A 333 7.55 -9.04 4.64
CA LEU A 333 6.14 -8.93 4.24
C LEU A 333 5.73 -7.48 3.97
N PRO A 334 6.41 -6.76 3.05
CA PRO A 334 5.95 -5.45 2.64
C PRO A 334 4.54 -5.52 2.05
N ASN A 335 3.74 -4.49 2.27
CA ASN A 335 2.32 -4.45 1.90
C ASN A 335 1.91 -3.12 1.26
N HIS A 336 2.78 -2.12 1.28
CA HIS A 336 2.52 -0.79 0.76
C HIS A 336 3.61 -0.34 -0.21
N ALA A 337 3.21 0.23 -1.34
CA ALA A 337 4.13 0.77 -2.33
C ALA A 337 4.27 2.28 -2.16
N MET A 338 5.49 2.78 -2.21
CA MET A 338 5.82 4.19 -2.03
C MET A 338 6.91 4.62 -3.02
N LEU A 339 7.34 5.87 -2.96
CA LEU A 339 8.36 6.40 -3.85
C LEU A 339 9.50 7.02 -3.03
N VAL A 340 10.71 6.46 -3.11
CA VAL A 340 11.90 7.12 -2.56
C VAL A 340 12.26 8.27 -3.49
N VAL A 341 12.33 9.48 -2.94
CA VAL A 341 12.64 10.72 -3.67
C VAL A 341 13.95 11.36 -3.20
N GLY A 342 14.71 10.66 -2.37
CA GLY A 342 15.97 11.15 -1.85
C GLY A 342 16.41 10.44 -0.58
N PHE A 343 17.51 10.91 -0.02
CA PHE A 343 18.05 10.50 1.27
C PHE A 343 18.95 11.60 1.84
N GLY A 344 19.26 11.53 3.12
CA GLY A 344 20.19 12.45 3.76
C GLY A 344 20.47 12.07 5.20
N THR A 345 21.06 13.01 5.93
CA THR A 345 21.44 12.83 7.33
C THR A 345 20.84 13.95 8.18
N ASP A 346 20.20 13.59 9.29
CA ASP A 346 19.67 14.52 10.29
C ASP A 346 20.16 14.09 11.68
N ASN A 347 20.81 15.00 12.42
CA ASN A 347 21.35 14.71 13.75
C ASN A 347 22.20 13.41 13.83
N ARG A 348 23.05 13.17 12.81
CA ARG A 348 23.89 11.96 12.63
C ARG A 348 23.13 10.66 12.37
N GLN A 349 21.84 10.73 12.07
CA GLN A 349 21.02 9.60 11.65
C GLN A 349 20.67 9.74 10.18
N LYS A 350 20.94 8.68 9.40
CA LYS A 350 20.62 8.63 7.98
C LYS A 350 19.15 8.32 7.79
N TYR A 351 18.55 8.90 6.76
CA TYR A 351 17.16 8.63 6.39
C TYR A 351 16.98 8.54 4.87
N TRP A 352 16.00 7.73 4.48
CA TRP A 352 15.33 7.77 3.19
C TRP A 352 14.22 8.80 3.24
N LEU A 353 14.10 9.65 2.21
CA LEU A 353 12.99 10.56 2.04
C LEU A 353 11.97 9.90 1.10
N VAL A 354 10.80 9.57 1.63
CA VAL A 354 9.81 8.76 0.92
C VAL A 354 8.49 9.51 0.79
N LYS A 355 7.96 9.58 -0.42
CA LYS A 355 6.65 10.15 -0.75
C LYS A 355 5.57 9.08 -0.58
N ASN A 356 4.50 9.42 0.13
CA ASN A 356 3.32 8.57 0.29
C ASN A 356 2.15 9.01 -0.61
N SER A 357 1.12 8.17 -0.70
CA SER A 357 -0.12 8.37 -1.46
C SER A 357 -1.35 8.49 -0.56
N TRP A 358 -1.19 8.92 0.69
CA TRP A 358 -2.29 9.09 1.66
C TRP A 358 -2.70 10.55 1.88
N GLY A 359 -2.34 11.44 0.96
CA GLY A 359 -2.61 12.87 1.07
C GLY A 359 -1.69 13.60 2.05
N THR A 360 -1.71 14.93 2.00
CA THR A 360 -0.83 15.80 2.79
C THR A 360 -1.19 15.86 4.28
N GLY A 361 -2.36 15.36 4.67
CA GLY A 361 -2.78 15.28 6.07
C GLY A 361 -2.03 14.21 6.88
N TRP A 362 -1.43 13.23 6.20
CA TRP A 362 -0.62 12.18 6.82
C TRP A 362 0.87 12.55 6.77
N GLY A 363 1.64 12.16 7.80
CA GLY A 363 3.07 12.39 7.85
C GLY A 363 3.49 13.85 7.81
N ASP A 364 4.69 14.08 7.30
CA ASP A 364 5.28 15.41 7.11
C ASP A 364 4.88 15.90 5.71
N GLU A 365 3.70 16.51 5.63
CA GLU A 365 3.07 16.96 4.37
C GLU A 365 2.95 15.84 3.31
N GLY A 366 2.69 14.61 3.74
CA GLY A 366 2.58 13.43 2.88
C GLY A 366 3.90 12.68 2.65
N TYR A 367 4.98 13.10 3.31
CA TYR A 367 6.28 12.42 3.28
C TYR A 367 6.59 11.75 4.61
N ILE A 368 7.51 10.80 4.56
CA ILE A 368 8.12 10.15 5.72
C ILE A 368 9.63 10.09 5.55
N LYS A 369 10.36 10.37 6.62
CA LYS A 369 11.78 10.04 6.73
C LYS A 369 11.87 8.64 7.33
N MET A 370 12.31 7.63 6.58
CA MET A 370 12.51 6.27 7.11
C MET A 370 13.98 6.05 7.43
N ALA A 371 14.30 5.35 8.52
CA ALA A 371 15.69 5.07 8.88
C ALA A 371 16.43 4.35 7.73
N LYS A 372 17.61 4.88 7.38
CA LYS A 372 18.49 4.36 6.32
C LYS A 372 19.74 3.72 6.90
N ASP A 373 20.21 2.66 6.26
CA ASP A 373 21.35 1.84 6.66
C ASP A 373 21.11 1.13 8.00
N VAL A 374 19.85 0.72 8.22
CA VAL A 374 19.38 0.04 9.44
C VAL A 374 18.74 -1.30 9.07
N GLN A 375 19.57 -2.22 8.61
CA GLN A 375 19.21 -3.62 8.31
C GLN A 375 18.03 -3.76 7.33
N ASN A 376 17.91 -2.86 6.33
CA ASN A 376 16.79 -2.85 5.39
C ASN A 376 15.43 -2.81 6.14
N MET A 377 15.31 -1.90 7.10
CA MET A 377 14.11 -1.70 7.91
C MET A 377 12.87 -1.58 7.02
N CYS A 378 11.79 -2.27 7.40
CA CYS A 378 10.54 -2.35 6.63
C CYS A 378 10.67 -2.93 5.21
N GLY A 379 11.84 -3.43 4.80
CA GLY A 379 12.07 -3.97 3.47
C GLY A 379 12.21 -2.92 2.37
N ILE A 380 12.52 -1.66 2.70
CA ILE A 380 12.59 -0.52 1.77
C ILE A 380 13.45 -0.77 0.52
N ALA A 381 14.49 -1.60 0.62
CA ALA A 381 15.39 -1.97 -0.47
C ALA A 381 15.20 -3.42 -0.96
N SER A 382 14.06 -4.06 -0.65
CA SER A 382 13.74 -5.42 -1.10
C SER A 382 13.05 -5.46 -2.46
N TYR A 383 12.33 -4.41 -2.83
CA TYR A 383 11.44 -4.37 -3.99
C TYR A 383 11.60 -3.03 -4.73
N GLY A 384 12.82 -2.69 -5.13
CA GLY A 384 13.12 -1.47 -5.89
C GLY A 384 12.97 -1.70 -7.40
N VAL A 385 12.24 -0.81 -8.08
CA VAL A 385 12.07 -0.84 -9.54
C VAL A 385 11.93 0.58 -10.07
N TYR A 386 12.46 0.86 -11.25
CA TYR A 386 12.37 2.17 -11.88
C TYR A 386 12.20 2.07 -13.41
N PRO A 387 11.48 3.01 -14.05
CA PRO A 387 11.30 3.01 -15.49
C PRO A 387 12.49 3.65 -16.22
N ILE A 388 12.61 3.38 -17.52
CA ILE A 388 13.61 3.98 -18.41
C ILE A 388 12.87 4.63 -19.59
N VAL A 389 13.10 5.93 -19.86
CA VAL A 389 12.33 6.76 -20.82
C VAL A 389 13.01 6.94 -22.17
#